data_AF-A0A7K6FS46-F1
#
_entry.id   AF-A0A7K6FS46-F1
#
_cell.length_a   1.000
_cell.length_b   1.000
_cell.length_c   1.000
_cell.angle_alpha   90.00
_cell.angle_beta   90.00
_cell.angle_gamma   90.00
#
_symmetry.space_group_name_H-M   'P 1'
#
loop_
_entity.id
_entity.type
_entity.pdbx_description
1 polymer ?
#
loop_
_entity_poly.entity_id
_entity_poly.type
_entity_poly.pdbx_seq_one_letter_code
_entity_poly.pdbx_strand_id
1 'polypeptide(L)'
;ALAPRCGWVLPGLEQRLAVPAVVSPATARPYAAAAKTAKKDAKRTRQEKVKDKAPPRRRPLMSKPVDDVYLTWLYRRPSYQLEQALGMLKKFQELDFTYPKQFVYINVFLDMALQKKKKVDPFSSSVTLPHRFTDEVNKVLVFTENGQEAEIAREHGAAIVGGVELIKWILEDEIQADFYVAVPAIIPKLIPLRSKLKRKYPSTRKNSLGSDIPKMLQFFKECHEYTVEDENIIKTRIARLDMPTEHIIANLKTIIHDICTFKPSNYDPIVRRLVIRSATSEGLLLNLDGILPQVQKAEENEEKNAVDEDQQKPLQESVST
;
A
#
# COMPACT_ATOMS: atom_id res chain seq x y z
N ALA A 1 -12.92 -1.32 -14.97
CA ALA A 1 -12.81 -2.49 -15.86
C ALA A 1 -11.77 -3.44 -15.28
N LEU A 2 -12.08 -4.73 -15.28
CA LEU A 2 -11.40 -5.80 -14.53
C LEU A 2 -9.89 -5.85 -14.81
N ALA A 3 -9.07 -5.67 -13.76
CA ALA A 3 -7.65 -5.92 -13.83
C ALA A 3 -7.43 -7.42 -14.15
N PRO A 4 -6.66 -7.78 -15.20
CA PRO A 4 -6.29 -9.16 -15.41
C PRO A 4 -5.43 -9.60 -14.22
N ARG A 5 -5.77 -10.72 -13.60
CA ARG A 5 -4.96 -11.34 -12.54
C ARG A 5 -3.54 -11.53 -13.05
N CYS A 6 -2.63 -10.67 -12.60
CA CYS A 6 -1.22 -10.75 -12.92
C CYS A 6 -0.64 -12.11 -12.52
N GLY A 7 0.11 -12.71 -13.44
CA GLY A 7 1.30 -13.48 -13.05
C GLY A 7 1.62 -14.74 -13.85
N TRP A 8 0.75 -15.25 -14.73
CA TRP A 8 0.96 -16.63 -15.21
C TRP A 8 0.44 -16.88 -16.63
N VAL A 9 1.29 -17.47 -17.47
CA VAL A 9 0.90 -18.00 -18.78
C VAL A 9 0.33 -19.41 -18.61
N LEU A 10 -0.90 -19.61 -19.07
CA LEU A 10 -1.51 -20.94 -19.22
C LEU A 10 -0.89 -21.63 -20.44
N PRO A 11 -0.30 -22.84 -20.32
CA PRO A 11 0.15 -23.58 -21.48
C PRO A 11 -1.06 -24.13 -22.23
N GLY A 12 -1.26 -23.72 -23.49
CA GLY A 12 -2.34 -24.28 -24.30
C GLY A 12 -2.72 -23.58 -25.61
N LEU A 13 -2.00 -22.54 -26.06
CA LEU A 13 -2.34 -21.83 -27.31
C LEU A 13 -1.33 -22.00 -28.46
N GLU A 14 -0.52 -23.06 -28.43
CA GLU A 14 0.29 -23.49 -29.57
C GLU A 14 -0.31 -24.79 -30.13
N GLN A 15 -1.43 -24.69 -30.85
CA GLN A 15 -1.89 -25.68 -31.83
C GLN A 15 -3.26 -25.26 -32.37
N ARG A 16 -3.29 -24.30 -33.31
CA ARG A 16 -4.37 -24.17 -34.30
C ARG A 16 -3.85 -23.59 -35.60
N LEU A 17 -3.09 -24.41 -36.31
CA LEU A 17 -3.03 -24.38 -37.77
C LEU A 17 -3.23 -25.82 -38.25
N ALA A 18 -4.49 -26.24 -38.32
CA ALA A 18 -4.90 -27.46 -39.02
C ALA A 18 -6.24 -27.18 -39.70
N VAL A 19 -6.24 -27.36 -41.02
CA VAL A 19 -7.33 -27.19 -41.98
C VAL A 19 -8.50 -28.15 -41.65
N PRO A 20 -9.79 -27.77 -41.85
CA PRO A 20 -10.90 -28.66 -41.55
C PRO A 20 -11.16 -29.63 -42.71
N ALA A 21 -11.31 -30.93 -42.43
CA ALA A 21 -11.83 -31.90 -43.38
C ALA A 21 -13.08 -32.60 -42.81
N VAL A 22 -14.21 -32.24 -43.42
CA VAL A 22 -15.38 -33.06 -43.79
C VAL A 22 -16.15 -33.78 -42.67
N VAL A 23 -17.39 -33.33 -42.50
CA VAL A 23 -18.52 -34.00 -41.84
C VAL A 23 -19.25 -34.88 -42.86
N SER A 24 -19.67 -36.09 -42.46
CA SER A 24 -20.82 -36.79 -43.06
C SER A 24 -21.45 -37.76 -42.05
N PRO A 25 -22.76 -38.08 -42.18
CA PRO A 25 -23.62 -38.33 -41.01
C PRO A 25 -24.25 -39.75 -40.94
N ALA A 26 -24.89 -39.98 -39.78
CA ALA A 26 -26.01 -40.87 -39.49
C ALA A 26 -25.77 -42.38 -39.27
N THR A 27 -26.24 -42.88 -38.13
CA THR A 27 -27.46 -43.72 -38.03
C THR A 27 -27.88 -43.91 -36.57
N ALA A 28 -29.18 -44.10 -36.35
CA ALA A 28 -29.83 -44.03 -35.05
C ALA A 28 -30.47 -45.36 -34.62
N ARG A 29 -30.26 -45.71 -33.32
CA ARG A 29 -31.18 -46.34 -32.33
C ARG A 29 -31.49 -47.86 -32.44
N PRO A 30 -32.12 -48.52 -31.41
CA PRO A 30 -31.99 -48.43 -29.92
C PRO A 30 -32.07 -49.81 -29.19
N TYR A 31 -32.26 -49.81 -27.84
CA TYR A 31 -32.52 -50.91 -26.85
C TYR A 31 -31.27 -51.63 -26.29
N ALA A 32 -31.12 -52.01 -25.01
CA ALA A 32 -32.01 -52.08 -23.84
C ALA A 32 -31.21 -51.99 -22.50
N ALA A 33 -31.93 -51.57 -21.46
CA ALA A 33 -31.92 -52.05 -20.06
C ALA A 33 -30.62 -52.24 -19.22
N ALA A 34 -30.57 -51.44 -18.13
CA ALA A 34 -30.33 -51.82 -16.73
C ALA A 34 -29.07 -52.62 -16.31
N ALA A 35 -28.11 -51.92 -15.68
CA ALA A 35 -27.43 -52.40 -14.47
C ALA A 35 -26.86 -51.21 -13.67
N LYS A 36 -27.60 -50.74 -12.67
CA LYS A 36 -27.11 -49.85 -11.61
C LYS A 36 -26.50 -50.74 -10.52
N THR A 37 -25.17 -50.83 -10.43
CA THR A 37 -24.39 -51.05 -9.18
C THR A 37 -22.90 -51.23 -9.50
N ALA A 38 -22.23 -50.16 -9.95
CA ALA A 38 -20.75 -50.12 -9.99
C ALA A 38 -20.19 -48.68 -9.85
N LYS A 39 -21.01 -47.73 -9.37
CA LYS A 39 -20.68 -46.30 -9.34
C LYS A 39 -20.17 -45.77 -7.99
N LYS A 40 -20.02 -46.61 -6.96
CA LYS A 40 -19.61 -46.15 -5.62
C LYS A 40 -18.10 -46.27 -5.37
N ASP A 41 -17.42 -47.27 -5.93
CA ASP A 41 -15.98 -47.49 -5.69
C ASP A 41 -15.06 -46.74 -6.67
N ALA A 42 -15.54 -46.48 -7.90
CA ALA A 42 -14.82 -45.63 -8.88
C ALA A 42 -14.83 -44.13 -8.51
N LYS A 43 -15.69 -43.70 -7.57
CA LYS A 43 -15.80 -42.30 -7.14
C LYS A 43 -14.80 -41.97 -6.02
N ARG A 44 -14.40 -42.94 -5.19
CA ARG A 44 -13.36 -42.77 -4.16
C ARG A 44 -11.94 -42.76 -4.76
N THR A 45 -11.64 -43.67 -5.69
CA THR A 45 -10.32 -43.69 -6.39
C THR A 45 -10.10 -42.49 -7.31
N ARG A 46 -11.17 -41.87 -7.86
CA ARG A 46 -11.05 -40.59 -8.58
C ARG A 46 -10.84 -39.38 -7.66
N GLN A 47 -11.28 -39.43 -6.40
CA GLN A 47 -11.07 -38.32 -5.47
C GLN A 47 -9.67 -38.31 -4.84
N GLU A 48 -9.03 -39.48 -4.68
CA GLU A 48 -7.62 -39.56 -4.28
C GLU A 48 -6.66 -39.13 -5.40
N LYS A 49 -6.90 -39.56 -6.65
CA LYS A 49 -6.03 -39.18 -7.79
C LYS A 49 -6.13 -37.71 -8.24
N VAL A 50 -7.03 -36.92 -7.67
CA VAL A 50 -7.12 -35.47 -7.95
C VAL A 50 -6.23 -34.66 -7.01
N LYS A 51 -5.74 -35.24 -5.89
CA LYS A 51 -4.83 -34.55 -4.96
C LYS A 51 -3.35 -34.60 -5.36
N ASP A 52 -2.95 -35.50 -6.26
CA ASP A 52 -1.55 -35.66 -6.71
C ASP A 52 -1.25 -35.08 -8.10
N LYS A 53 -2.12 -34.21 -8.64
CA LYS A 53 -1.72 -33.42 -9.81
C LYS A 53 -0.81 -32.29 -9.35
N ALA A 54 0.49 -32.47 -9.56
CA ALA A 54 1.47 -31.39 -9.45
C ALA A 54 0.89 -30.13 -10.10
N PRO A 55 0.99 -28.95 -9.44
CA PRO A 55 0.48 -27.71 -10.03
C PRO A 55 1.10 -27.56 -11.43
N PRO A 56 0.33 -27.09 -12.43
CA PRO A 56 0.84 -26.97 -13.80
C PRO A 56 2.19 -26.26 -13.76
N ARG A 57 3.22 -26.88 -14.34
CA ARG A 57 4.61 -26.36 -14.34
C ARG A 57 4.58 -24.93 -14.89
N ARG A 58 4.62 -23.95 -13.99
CA ARG A 58 4.56 -22.53 -14.34
C ARG A 58 5.96 -22.14 -14.81
N ARG A 59 6.09 -21.75 -16.08
CA ARG A 59 7.37 -21.25 -16.59
C ARG A 59 7.70 -19.94 -15.85
N PRO A 60 8.93 -19.74 -15.37
CA PRO A 60 9.33 -18.46 -14.79
C PRO A 60 9.29 -17.37 -15.86
N LEU A 61 8.84 -16.16 -15.47
CA LEU A 61 8.88 -15.00 -16.34
C LEU A 61 10.33 -14.66 -16.70
N MET A 62 10.58 -14.36 -17.98
CA MET A 62 11.89 -13.93 -18.46
C MET A 62 12.22 -12.52 -17.96
N SER A 63 13.51 -12.20 -17.80
CA SER A 63 13.95 -10.92 -17.25
C SER A 63 13.93 -9.79 -18.28
N LYS A 64 14.69 -9.93 -19.37
CA LYS A 64 14.78 -8.95 -20.46
C LYS A 64 14.25 -9.55 -21.76
N PRO A 65 13.53 -8.76 -22.57
CA PRO A 65 13.16 -9.16 -23.92
C PRO A 65 14.41 -9.31 -24.79
N VAL A 66 14.41 -10.36 -25.62
CA VAL A 66 15.48 -10.62 -26.59
C VAL A 66 15.20 -9.83 -27.87
N ASP A 67 13.94 -9.76 -28.25
CA ASP A 67 13.47 -9.08 -29.45
C ASP A 67 12.92 -7.69 -29.13
N ASP A 68 12.91 -6.79 -30.13
CA ASP A 68 12.37 -5.44 -30.01
C ASP A 68 10.85 -5.45 -29.76
N VAL A 69 10.15 -6.43 -30.34
CA VAL A 69 8.71 -6.64 -30.17
C VAL A 69 8.49 -7.90 -29.34
N TYR A 70 7.89 -7.74 -28.17
CA TYR A 70 7.70 -8.82 -27.23
C TYR A 70 6.38 -8.70 -26.48
N LEU A 71 5.85 -9.84 -26.03
CA LEU A 71 4.61 -9.87 -25.24
C LEU A 71 4.92 -9.53 -23.78
N THR A 72 4.44 -8.38 -23.31
CA THR A 72 4.72 -7.85 -21.98
C THR A 72 4.40 -8.81 -20.83
N TRP A 73 3.38 -9.66 -20.97
CA TRP A 73 3.00 -10.65 -19.93
C TRP A 73 3.97 -11.82 -19.77
N LEU A 74 4.89 -12.05 -20.73
CA LEU A 74 5.90 -13.13 -20.66
C LEU A 74 7.14 -12.70 -19.86
N TYR A 75 7.29 -11.39 -19.66
CA TYR A 75 8.45 -10.78 -19.02
C TYR A 75 8.09 -10.21 -17.66
N ARG A 76 9.09 -10.10 -16.79
CA ARG A 76 8.95 -9.38 -15.53
C ARG A 76 8.80 -7.89 -15.83
N ARG A 77 7.89 -7.22 -15.13
CA ARG A 77 7.77 -5.76 -15.25
C ARG A 77 9.10 -5.12 -14.80
N PRO A 78 9.66 -4.18 -15.58
CA PRO A 78 10.87 -3.47 -15.19
C PRO A 78 10.61 -2.66 -13.93
N SER A 79 11.67 -2.50 -13.14
CA SER A 79 11.67 -1.67 -11.93
C SER A 79 12.59 -0.47 -12.15
N TYR A 80 12.09 0.71 -11.78
CA TYR A 80 12.72 1.99 -12.09
C TYR A 80 13.22 2.68 -10.82
N GLN A 81 14.26 3.51 -10.97
CA GLN A 81 14.64 4.45 -9.93
C GLN A 81 13.58 5.56 -9.82
N LEU A 82 13.41 6.12 -8.62
CA LEU A 82 12.36 7.10 -8.33
C LEU A 82 12.43 8.33 -9.25
N GLU A 83 13.62 8.90 -9.45
CA GLU A 83 13.84 10.06 -10.33
C GLU A 83 13.49 9.75 -11.78
N GLN A 84 13.94 8.59 -12.28
CA GLN A 84 13.64 8.12 -13.63
C GLN A 84 12.14 7.93 -13.82
N ALA A 85 11.46 7.30 -12.86
CA ALA A 85 10.03 7.05 -12.91
C ALA A 85 9.24 8.36 -12.93
N LEU A 86 9.62 9.36 -12.12
CA LEU A 86 8.98 10.67 -12.13
C LEU A 86 9.20 11.40 -13.46
N GLY A 87 10.40 11.32 -14.03
CA GLY A 87 10.69 11.84 -15.37
C GLY A 87 9.83 11.18 -16.45
N MET A 88 9.61 9.86 -16.36
CA MET A 88 8.70 9.15 -17.26
C MET A 88 7.24 9.59 -17.08
N LEU A 89 6.76 9.75 -15.84
CA LEU A 89 5.38 10.20 -15.58
C LEU A 89 5.11 11.60 -16.16
N LYS A 90 6.07 12.52 -16.04
CA LYS A 90 5.96 13.85 -16.65
C LYS A 90 5.89 13.77 -18.17
N LYS A 91 6.75 12.96 -18.80
CA LYS A 91 6.72 12.70 -20.25
C LYS A 91 5.42 12.05 -20.71
N PHE A 92 4.88 11.08 -19.95
CA PHE A 92 3.60 10.45 -20.30
C PHE A 92 2.46 11.46 -20.31
N GLN A 93 2.44 12.39 -19.35
CA GLN A 93 1.43 13.44 -19.33
C GLN A 93 1.50 14.36 -20.55
N GLU A 94 2.71 14.67 -21.05
CA GLU A 94 2.90 15.44 -22.29
C GLU A 94 2.43 14.65 -23.52
N LEU A 95 2.81 13.37 -23.62
CA LEU A 95 2.46 12.49 -24.74
C LEU A 95 0.96 12.18 -24.80
N ASP A 96 0.32 12.03 -23.63
CA ASP A 96 -1.11 11.75 -23.50
C ASP A 96 -1.96 13.04 -23.54
N PHE A 97 -1.35 14.22 -23.74
CA PHE A 97 -1.99 15.54 -23.74
C PHE A 97 -2.97 15.74 -22.56
N THR A 98 -2.60 15.22 -21.40
CA THR A 98 -3.48 15.25 -20.21
C THR A 98 -3.19 16.47 -19.34
N TYR A 99 -4.13 16.81 -18.45
CA TYR A 99 -4.04 17.96 -17.54
C TYR A 99 -2.72 17.99 -16.73
N PRO A 100 -1.98 19.12 -16.67
CA PRO A 100 -0.66 19.17 -16.03
C PRO A 100 -0.70 19.04 -14.50
N LYS A 101 -1.75 19.53 -13.83
CA LYS A 101 -1.87 19.45 -12.36
C LYS A 101 -2.57 18.16 -11.90
N GLN A 102 -2.25 17.04 -12.54
CA GLN A 102 -2.69 15.73 -12.12
C GLN A 102 -2.10 15.31 -10.77
N PHE A 103 -2.85 14.52 -10.01
CA PHE A 103 -2.33 13.91 -8.79
C PHE A 103 -1.45 12.70 -9.11
N VAL A 104 -0.32 12.62 -8.41
CA VAL A 104 0.54 11.44 -8.36
C VAL A 104 0.08 10.56 -7.21
N TYR A 105 -0.29 9.33 -7.57
CA TYR A 105 -0.72 8.32 -6.61
C TYR A 105 0.37 7.28 -6.40
N ILE A 106 0.37 6.72 -5.22
CA ILE A 106 1.23 5.60 -4.86
C ILE A 106 0.42 4.47 -4.29
N ASN A 107 0.75 3.28 -4.77
CA ASN A 107 0.25 2.03 -4.26
C ASN A 107 1.41 1.33 -3.54
N VAL A 108 1.34 1.29 -2.21
CA VAL A 108 2.30 0.58 -1.36
C VAL A 108 1.72 -0.78 -1.00
N PHE A 109 2.40 -1.84 -1.38
CA PHE A 109 2.04 -3.20 -1.01
C PHE A 109 2.78 -3.58 0.26
N LEU A 110 2.03 -3.91 1.30
CA LEU A 110 2.58 -4.17 2.62
C LEU A 110 2.62 -5.67 2.95
N ASP A 111 3.67 -6.06 3.66
CA ASP A 111 3.75 -7.34 4.32
C ASP A 111 3.49 -7.21 5.83
N MET A 112 2.21 -7.41 6.17
CA MET A 112 1.70 -7.37 7.54
C MET A 112 1.98 -8.66 8.33
N ALA A 113 2.65 -9.66 7.74
CA ALA A 113 3.01 -10.87 8.46
C ALA A 113 4.11 -10.56 9.51
N LEU A 114 3.89 -11.03 10.74
CA LEU A 114 4.92 -11.12 11.76
C LEU A 114 5.32 -12.59 11.91
N GLN A 115 6.54 -12.83 12.42
CA GLN A 115 6.98 -14.16 12.79
C GLN A 115 6.01 -14.77 13.82
N LYS A 116 5.82 -16.10 13.77
CA LYS A 116 4.94 -16.86 14.68
C LYS A 116 3.43 -16.60 14.54
N LYS A 117 2.90 -16.56 13.30
CA LYS A 117 1.46 -16.44 12.97
C LYS A 117 0.76 -15.16 13.46
N LYS A 118 1.48 -14.23 14.09
CA LYS A 118 0.95 -12.91 14.44
C LYS A 118 0.92 -12.04 13.17
N LYS A 119 0.01 -11.07 13.13
CA LYS A 119 -0.08 -10.08 12.05
C LYS A 119 -0.12 -8.69 12.65
N VAL A 120 0.42 -7.72 11.93
CA VAL A 120 0.22 -6.31 12.25
C VAL A 120 -1.25 -5.98 11.99
N ASP A 121 -1.89 -5.31 12.94
CA ASP A 121 -3.27 -4.87 12.79
C ASP A 121 -3.37 -3.80 11.68
N PRO A 122 -4.45 -3.78 10.88
CA PRO A 122 -4.64 -2.74 9.89
C PRO A 122 -4.70 -1.37 10.59
N PHE A 123 -3.85 -0.45 10.14
CA PHE A 123 -3.71 0.86 10.75
C PHE A 123 -4.15 2.00 9.83
N SER A 124 -4.32 3.17 10.42
CA SER A 124 -4.56 4.44 9.72
C SER A 124 -3.69 5.48 10.41
N SER A 125 -2.91 6.20 9.63
CA SER A 125 -1.98 7.21 10.12
C SER A 125 -2.29 8.56 9.50
N SER A 126 -1.94 9.62 10.23
CA SER A 126 -1.99 10.99 9.76
C SER A 126 -0.57 11.55 9.83
N VAL A 127 -0.06 12.08 8.72
CA VAL A 127 1.32 12.60 8.61
C VAL A 127 1.29 13.99 8.01
N THR A 128 2.08 14.90 8.55
CA THR A 128 2.32 16.20 7.92
C THR A 128 3.36 16.05 6.82
N LEU A 129 2.99 16.40 5.60
CA LEU A 129 3.92 16.38 4.47
C LEU A 129 4.75 17.67 4.44
N PRO A 130 6.05 17.61 4.09
CA PRO A 130 6.92 18.78 4.04
C PRO A 130 6.50 19.76 2.95
N HIS A 131 5.95 19.25 1.84
CA HIS A 131 5.45 20.08 0.75
C HIS A 131 3.96 19.83 0.53
N ARG A 132 3.16 20.90 0.61
CA ARG A 132 1.74 20.84 0.33
C ARG A 132 1.50 20.74 -1.17
N PHE A 133 0.51 19.95 -1.55
CA PHE A 133 0.10 19.77 -2.95
C PHE A 133 -1.40 20.06 -3.17
N THR A 134 -2.15 20.31 -2.11
CA THR A 134 -3.58 20.64 -2.15
C THR A 134 -3.75 22.05 -1.60
N ASP A 135 -4.55 22.86 -2.27
CA ASP A 135 -4.86 24.23 -1.87
C ASP A 135 -5.98 24.28 -0.81
N GLU A 136 -6.77 23.21 -0.74
CA GLU A 136 -7.82 23.01 0.25
C GLU A 136 -7.22 22.67 1.62
N VAL A 137 -7.68 23.39 2.64
CA VAL A 137 -7.37 23.11 4.04
C VAL A 137 -8.40 22.14 4.59
N ASN A 138 -7.95 21.17 5.38
CA ASN A 138 -8.84 20.19 5.98
C ASN A 138 -9.84 20.88 6.92
N LYS A 139 -11.12 20.49 6.84
CA LYS A 139 -12.15 20.99 7.74
C LYS A 139 -12.08 20.24 9.07
N VAL A 140 -11.63 20.92 10.11
CA VAL A 140 -11.51 20.35 11.46
C VAL A 140 -12.67 20.81 12.33
N LEU A 141 -13.39 19.84 12.93
CA LEU A 141 -14.43 20.05 13.92
C LEU A 141 -13.89 19.74 15.31
N VAL A 142 -14.09 20.65 16.26
CA VAL A 142 -13.61 20.48 17.64
C VAL A 142 -14.79 20.31 18.59
N PHE A 143 -14.75 19.25 19.39
CA PHE A 143 -15.68 19.00 20.48
C PHE A 143 -15.13 19.49 21.82
N THR A 144 -15.79 20.48 22.41
CA THR A 144 -15.47 21.03 23.74
C THR A 144 -16.74 21.34 24.53
N GLU A 145 -16.68 21.25 25.86
CA GLU A 145 -17.75 21.71 26.76
C GLU A 145 -17.43 23.08 27.36
N ASN A 146 -16.14 23.40 27.48
CA ASN A 146 -15.67 24.64 28.06
C ASN A 146 -15.74 25.78 27.02
N GLY A 147 -16.36 26.90 27.40
CA GLY A 147 -16.47 28.08 26.54
C GLY A 147 -15.11 28.68 26.16
N GLN A 148 -14.16 28.71 27.10
CA GLN A 148 -12.81 29.23 26.85
C GLN A 148 -12.04 28.41 25.80
N GLU A 149 -12.09 27.08 25.92
CA GLU A 149 -11.50 26.17 24.93
C GLU A 149 -12.18 26.32 23.56
N ALA A 150 -13.48 26.61 23.55
CA ALA A 150 -14.21 26.85 22.31
C ALA A 150 -13.77 28.15 21.62
N GLU A 151 -13.51 29.21 22.38
CA GLU A 151 -12.98 30.48 21.85
C GLU A 151 -11.58 30.28 21.26
N ILE A 152 -10.69 29.61 21.99
CA ILE A 152 -9.34 29.26 21.51
C ILE A 152 -9.43 28.45 20.20
N ALA A 153 -10.32 27.47 20.13
CA ALA A 153 -10.50 26.66 18.92
C ALA A 153 -10.95 27.51 17.71
N ARG A 154 -11.85 28.49 17.91
CA ARG A 154 -12.32 29.39 16.85
C ARG A 154 -11.22 30.34 16.38
N GLU A 155 -10.46 30.91 17.31
CA GLU A 155 -9.32 31.80 17.00
C GLU A 155 -8.25 31.08 16.18
N HIS A 156 -7.98 29.82 16.50
CA HIS A 156 -7.06 28.97 15.74
C HIS A 156 -7.68 28.38 14.47
N GLY A 157 -8.87 28.85 14.04
CA GLY A 157 -9.48 28.54 12.75
C GLY A 157 -10.04 27.11 12.64
N ALA A 158 -10.64 26.59 13.71
CA ALA A 158 -11.54 25.45 13.60
C ALA A 158 -12.77 25.82 12.76
N ALA A 159 -13.21 24.92 11.87
CA ALA A 159 -14.34 25.19 10.99
C ALA A 159 -15.66 25.23 11.78
N ILE A 160 -15.81 24.29 12.73
CA ILE A 160 -16.98 24.15 13.58
C ILE A 160 -16.50 23.79 14.98
N VAL A 161 -17.06 24.44 15.99
CA VAL A 161 -16.76 24.21 17.40
C VAL A 161 -18.07 24.07 18.15
N GLY A 162 -18.20 23.02 18.96
CA GLY A 162 -19.40 22.84 19.77
C GLY A 162 -19.33 21.65 20.72
N GLY A 163 -20.35 21.53 21.55
CA GLY A 163 -20.46 20.47 22.54
C GLY A 163 -21.37 19.33 22.08
N VAL A 164 -22.27 18.92 22.97
CA VAL A 164 -23.24 17.83 22.74
C VAL A 164 -24.30 18.14 21.67
N GLU A 165 -24.51 19.43 21.37
CA GLU A 165 -25.51 19.89 20.40
C GLU A 165 -25.19 19.36 18.99
N LEU A 166 -23.91 19.34 18.62
CA LEU A 166 -23.44 18.88 17.32
C LEU A 166 -23.66 17.38 17.09
N ILE A 167 -23.86 16.59 18.16
CA ILE A 167 -24.03 15.14 18.06
C ILE A 167 -25.26 14.81 17.20
N LYS A 168 -26.37 15.54 17.39
CA LYS A 168 -27.62 15.29 16.64
C LYS A 168 -27.44 15.58 15.16
N TRP A 169 -26.89 16.75 14.83
CA TRP A 169 -26.65 17.15 13.44
C TRP A 169 -25.66 16.24 12.71
N ILE A 170 -24.66 15.68 13.40
CA ILE A 170 -23.74 14.70 12.82
C ILE A 170 -24.43 13.34 12.63
N LEU A 171 -25.35 12.94 13.51
CA LEU A 171 -26.14 11.72 13.34
C LEU A 171 -27.11 11.84 12.15
N GLU A 172 -27.65 13.04 11.92
CA GLU A 172 -28.55 13.38 10.82
C GLU A 172 -27.80 13.69 9.50
N ASP A 173 -26.45 13.64 9.53
CA ASP A 173 -25.56 13.92 8.39
C ASP A 173 -25.68 15.36 7.83
N GLU A 174 -26.20 16.33 8.61
CA GLU A 174 -26.24 17.74 8.23
C GLU A 174 -24.85 18.39 8.26
N ILE A 175 -24.01 17.95 9.20
CA ILE A 175 -22.65 18.46 9.38
C ILE A 175 -21.63 17.35 9.11
N GLN A 176 -20.72 17.62 8.16
CA GLN A 176 -19.62 16.72 7.84
C GLN A 176 -18.29 17.47 7.92
N ALA A 177 -17.33 16.86 8.62
CA ALA A 177 -15.95 17.34 8.72
C ALA A 177 -14.96 16.26 8.28
N ASP A 178 -13.75 16.70 7.94
CA ASP A 178 -12.66 15.79 7.56
C ASP A 178 -12.10 15.12 8.81
N PHE A 179 -11.76 15.93 9.81
CA PHE A 179 -11.20 15.50 11.09
C PHE A 179 -12.05 15.96 12.26
N TYR A 180 -12.16 15.10 13.27
CA TYR A 180 -12.85 15.38 14.52
C TYR A 180 -11.83 15.35 15.65
N VAL A 181 -11.72 16.46 16.37
CA VAL A 181 -10.84 16.64 17.52
C VAL A 181 -11.70 16.78 18.76
N ALA A 182 -11.30 16.19 19.88
CA ALA A 182 -12.06 16.29 21.13
C ALA A 182 -11.15 16.49 22.34
N VAL A 183 -11.69 17.19 23.33
CA VAL A 183 -11.11 17.27 24.67
C VAL A 183 -11.55 16.03 25.48
N PRO A 184 -10.69 15.45 26.35
CA PRO A 184 -11.03 14.23 27.08
C PRO A 184 -12.35 14.28 27.88
N ALA A 185 -12.73 15.45 28.38
CA ALA A 185 -13.93 15.65 29.19
C ALA A 185 -15.25 15.30 28.46
N ILE A 186 -15.32 15.55 27.14
CA ILE A 186 -16.56 15.37 26.36
C ILE A 186 -16.74 13.95 25.79
N ILE A 187 -15.69 13.12 25.79
CA ILE A 187 -15.73 11.76 25.20
C ILE A 187 -16.92 10.91 25.70
N PRO A 188 -17.24 10.86 27.01
CA PRO A 188 -18.33 10.01 27.48
C PRO A 188 -19.67 10.36 26.82
N LYS A 189 -19.87 11.61 26.41
CA LYS A 189 -21.08 12.07 25.74
C LYS A 189 -21.06 11.77 24.23
N LEU A 190 -19.87 11.60 23.63
CA LEU A 190 -19.68 11.31 22.19
C LEU A 190 -19.82 9.83 21.82
N ILE A 191 -20.05 8.93 22.79
CA ILE A 191 -20.21 7.48 22.55
C ILE A 191 -21.22 7.15 21.42
N PRO A 192 -22.38 7.83 21.28
CA PRO A 192 -23.32 7.57 20.20
C PRO A 192 -22.72 7.73 18.79
N LEU A 193 -21.74 8.63 18.62
CA LEU A 193 -21.10 8.89 17.34
C LEU A 193 -20.12 7.80 16.90
N ARG A 194 -19.73 6.88 17.80
CA ARG A 194 -18.74 5.83 17.52
C ARG A 194 -19.12 4.96 16.32
N SER A 195 -20.41 4.66 16.17
CA SER A 195 -20.92 3.83 15.06
C SER A 195 -20.86 4.55 13.71
N LYS A 196 -21.13 5.87 13.69
CA LYS A 196 -21.10 6.70 12.48
C LYS A 196 -19.66 7.06 12.07
N LEU A 197 -18.88 7.60 13.00
CA LEU A 197 -17.54 8.11 12.69
C LEU A 197 -16.51 7.00 12.47
N LYS A 198 -16.67 5.81 13.07
CA LYS A 198 -15.77 4.64 12.95
C LYS A 198 -14.28 5.01 13.03
N ARG A 199 -13.63 5.19 11.87
CA ARG A 199 -12.21 5.54 11.74
C ARG A 199 -11.91 7.00 12.11
N LYS A 200 -12.86 7.90 11.93
CA LYS A 200 -12.75 9.33 12.25
C LYS A 200 -13.05 9.66 13.71
N TYR A 201 -13.37 8.65 14.53
CA TYR A 201 -13.68 8.86 15.93
C TYR A 201 -12.43 9.35 16.70
N PRO A 202 -12.55 10.40 17.54
CA PRO A 202 -11.42 10.92 18.32
C PRO A 202 -10.80 9.83 19.20
N SER A 203 -9.49 9.64 19.05
CA SER A 203 -8.68 8.70 19.82
C SER A 203 -7.30 9.25 20.16
N THR A 204 -6.77 8.81 21.31
CA THR A 204 -5.42 9.15 21.76
C THR A 204 -4.36 8.61 20.81
N ARG A 205 -4.56 7.40 20.24
CA ARG A 205 -3.62 6.79 19.28
C ARG A 205 -3.41 7.63 18.03
N LYS A 206 -4.43 8.37 17.61
CA LYS A 206 -4.38 9.27 16.44
C LYS A 206 -3.98 10.71 16.80
N ASN A 207 -3.66 11.00 18.06
CA ASN A 207 -3.41 12.36 18.55
C ASN A 207 -4.59 13.34 18.31
N SER A 208 -5.79 12.81 18.13
CA SER A 208 -7.06 13.55 17.94
C SER A 208 -7.81 13.80 19.26
N LEU A 209 -7.24 13.31 20.35
CA LEU A 209 -7.72 13.52 21.70
C LEU A 209 -6.61 14.12 22.56
N GLY A 210 -6.85 15.30 23.13
CA GLY A 210 -5.87 15.99 23.96
C GLY A 210 -6.40 17.30 24.52
N SER A 211 -5.64 17.89 25.45
CA SER A 211 -5.96 19.20 26.03
C SER A 211 -5.36 20.35 25.19
N ASP A 212 -4.30 20.09 24.43
CA ASP A 212 -3.60 21.07 23.61
C ASP A 212 -4.28 21.26 22.24
N ILE A 213 -5.47 21.88 22.25
CA ILE A 213 -6.25 22.20 21.03
C ILE A 213 -5.44 22.93 19.94
N PRO A 214 -4.65 23.99 20.21
CA PRO A 214 -3.99 24.74 19.14
C PRO A 214 -2.98 23.91 18.35
N LYS A 215 -2.19 23.07 19.05
CA LYS A 215 -1.20 22.18 18.41
C LYS A 215 -1.89 21.13 17.54
N MET A 216 -2.98 20.56 18.05
CA MET A 216 -3.77 19.57 17.32
C MET A 216 -4.39 20.19 16.06
N LEU A 217 -4.96 21.40 16.16
CA LEU A 217 -5.53 22.12 15.02
C LEU A 217 -4.50 22.40 13.92
N GLN A 218 -3.30 22.86 14.29
CA GLN A 218 -2.21 23.08 13.33
C GLN A 218 -1.85 21.79 12.60
N PHE A 219 -1.75 20.67 13.33
CA PHE A 219 -1.46 19.38 12.74
C PHE A 219 -2.59 18.91 11.80
N PHE A 220 -3.84 18.89 12.24
CA PHE A 220 -4.96 18.34 11.46
C PHE A 220 -5.35 19.19 10.25
N LYS A 221 -5.03 20.48 10.25
CA LYS A 221 -5.23 21.35 9.06
C LYS A 221 -4.37 20.93 7.87
N GLU A 222 -3.17 20.41 8.14
CA GLU A 222 -2.14 20.13 7.13
C GLU A 222 -1.85 18.64 6.97
N CYS A 223 -2.43 17.81 7.83
CA CYS A 223 -2.14 16.39 7.82
C CYS A 223 -2.71 15.72 6.56
N HIS A 224 -1.98 14.71 6.12
CA HIS A 224 -2.40 13.76 5.11
C HIS A 224 -2.74 12.44 5.80
N GLU A 225 -3.99 12.00 5.73
CA GLU A 225 -4.41 10.70 6.25
C GLU A 225 -4.25 9.62 5.17
N TYR A 226 -3.72 8.47 5.58
CA TYR A 226 -3.73 7.26 4.78
C TYR A 226 -4.16 6.05 5.59
N THR A 227 -4.77 5.09 4.90
CA THR A 227 -5.30 3.88 5.53
C THR A 227 -4.88 2.65 4.75
N VAL A 228 -4.66 1.56 5.47
CA VAL A 228 -4.52 0.25 4.84
C VAL A 228 -5.88 -0.20 4.31
N GLU A 229 -5.98 -0.39 3.00
CA GLU A 229 -7.13 -0.97 2.33
C GLU A 229 -7.11 -2.50 2.44
N ASP A 230 -8.17 -3.12 1.93
CA ASP A 230 -8.23 -4.56 1.76
C ASP A 230 -7.03 -5.05 0.91
N GLU A 231 -6.54 -6.26 1.19
CA GLU A 231 -5.35 -6.85 0.55
C GLU A 231 -3.99 -6.26 0.97
N ASN A 232 -3.93 -5.52 2.09
CA ASN A 232 -2.69 -4.90 2.62
C ASN A 232 -2.07 -3.88 1.66
N ILE A 233 -2.91 -3.11 0.96
CA ILE A 233 -2.47 -2.08 0.02
C ILE A 233 -2.79 -0.70 0.63
N ILE A 234 -1.83 0.22 0.56
CA ILE A 234 -2.09 1.64 0.82
C ILE A 234 -2.15 2.34 -0.53
N LYS A 235 -3.25 3.04 -0.81
CA LYS A 235 -3.40 3.90 -1.99
C LYS A 235 -3.51 5.35 -1.53
N THR A 236 -2.50 6.15 -1.85
CA THR A 236 -2.42 7.55 -1.38
C THR A 236 -2.01 8.49 -2.49
N ARG A 237 -2.29 9.78 -2.28
CA ARG A 237 -1.83 10.88 -3.14
C ARG A 237 -0.64 11.52 -2.45
N ILE A 238 0.41 11.83 -3.21
CA ILE A 238 1.66 12.34 -2.62
C ILE A 238 1.98 13.75 -3.08
N ALA A 239 1.67 14.05 -4.33
CA ALA A 239 1.99 15.31 -4.96
C ALA A 239 1.11 15.57 -6.18
N ARG A 240 1.24 16.77 -6.76
CA ARG A 240 0.82 17.07 -8.12
C ARG A 240 2.00 16.89 -9.08
N LEU A 241 1.74 16.52 -10.32
CA LEU A 241 2.77 16.25 -11.32
C LEU A 241 3.56 17.50 -11.71
N ASP A 242 2.93 18.67 -11.63
CA ASP A 242 3.51 20.02 -11.83
C ASP A 242 4.59 20.39 -10.78
N MET A 243 4.64 19.69 -9.65
CA MET A 243 5.63 19.97 -8.60
C MET A 243 7.05 19.58 -9.03
N PRO A 244 8.09 20.25 -8.48
CA PRO A 244 9.47 19.85 -8.72
C PRO A 244 9.72 18.46 -8.16
N THR A 245 10.56 17.70 -8.85
CA THR A 245 10.79 16.28 -8.57
C THR A 245 11.29 16.05 -7.14
N GLU A 246 12.11 16.95 -6.62
CA GLU A 246 12.66 16.90 -5.25
C GLU A 246 11.57 16.94 -4.18
N HIS A 247 10.55 17.79 -4.34
CA HIS A 247 9.44 17.88 -3.39
C HIS A 247 8.60 16.60 -3.37
N ILE A 248 8.40 15.99 -4.54
CA ILE A 248 7.69 14.70 -4.65
C ILE A 248 8.47 13.60 -3.92
N ILE A 249 9.79 13.58 -4.08
CA ILE A 249 10.68 12.63 -3.41
C ILE A 249 10.63 12.83 -1.89
N ALA A 250 10.69 14.06 -1.40
CA ALA A 250 10.62 14.38 0.03
C ALA A 250 9.28 13.93 0.64
N ASN A 251 8.16 14.22 -0.02
CA ASN A 251 6.83 13.77 0.41
C ASN A 251 6.73 12.23 0.43
N LEU A 252 7.31 11.55 -0.56
CA LEU A 252 7.33 10.09 -0.58
C LEU A 252 8.14 9.49 0.57
N LYS A 253 9.34 10.03 0.82
CA LYS A 253 10.23 9.56 1.90
C LYS A 253 9.57 9.70 3.27
N THR A 254 8.87 10.81 3.52
CA THR A 254 8.16 11.03 4.80
C THR A 254 7.04 10.02 5.02
N ILE A 255 6.24 9.72 4.00
CA ILE A 255 5.18 8.70 4.08
C ILE A 255 5.79 7.31 4.33
N ILE A 256 6.85 6.94 3.61
CA ILE A 256 7.48 5.62 3.79
C ILE A 256 8.12 5.47 5.17
N HIS A 257 8.77 6.52 5.68
CA HIS A 257 9.32 6.53 7.03
C HIS A 257 8.24 6.31 8.09
N ASP A 258 7.11 6.99 7.97
CA ASP A 258 5.96 6.79 8.86
C ASP A 258 5.42 5.36 8.78
N ILE A 259 5.23 4.82 7.56
CA ILE A 259 4.78 3.44 7.36
C ILE A 259 5.74 2.44 8.03
N CYS A 260 7.05 2.65 7.91
CA CYS A 260 8.06 1.80 8.53
C CYS A 260 8.00 1.83 10.06
N THR A 261 7.51 2.90 10.68
CA THR A 261 7.42 3.05 12.14
C THR A 261 6.41 2.06 12.74
N PHE A 262 5.39 1.64 11.97
CA PHE A 262 4.38 0.69 12.43
C PHE A 262 4.88 -0.76 12.58
N LYS A 263 6.01 -1.12 11.95
CA LYS A 263 6.62 -2.45 12.08
C LYS A 263 7.99 -2.31 12.75
N PRO A 264 8.23 -2.98 13.88
CA PRO A 264 9.51 -2.87 14.57
C PRO A 264 10.68 -3.34 13.68
N SER A 265 11.82 -2.67 13.79
CA SER A 265 13.00 -2.85 12.91
C SER A 265 13.62 -4.24 12.94
N ASN A 266 13.28 -5.07 13.93
CA ASN A 266 13.76 -6.45 14.07
C ASN A 266 13.13 -7.41 13.05
N TYR A 267 12.15 -6.95 12.27
CA TYR A 267 11.42 -7.76 11.29
C TYR A 267 11.71 -7.31 9.86
N ASP A 268 11.39 -8.20 8.92
CA ASP A 268 11.44 -7.92 7.49
C ASP A 268 10.72 -6.60 7.14
N PRO A 269 11.22 -5.86 6.14
CA PRO A 269 10.66 -4.56 5.76
C PRO A 269 9.15 -4.67 5.51
N ILE A 270 8.40 -3.71 6.06
CA ILE A 270 6.95 -3.68 5.91
C ILE A 270 6.54 -3.44 4.45
N VAL A 271 7.33 -2.68 3.69
CA VAL A 271 7.05 -2.36 2.29
C VAL A 271 7.64 -3.44 1.38
N ARG A 272 6.76 -4.17 0.67
CA ARG A 272 7.16 -5.25 -0.24
C ARG A 272 7.32 -4.77 -1.68
N ARG A 273 6.41 -3.90 -2.14
CA ARG A 273 6.43 -3.32 -3.49
C ARG A 273 5.89 -1.90 -3.43
N LEU A 274 6.45 -1.05 -4.26
CA LEU A 274 6.01 0.33 -4.41
C LEU A 274 5.72 0.59 -5.88
N VAL A 275 4.50 1.04 -6.17
CA VAL A 275 4.08 1.39 -7.54
C VAL A 275 3.64 2.84 -7.54
N ILE A 276 4.25 3.63 -8.42
CA ILE A 276 3.88 5.04 -8.63
C ILE A 276 3.05 5.15 -9.92
N ARG A 277 2.00 5.98 -9.90
CA ARG A 277 1.14 6.19 -11.06
C ARG A 277 0.63 7.63 -11.09
N SER A 278 0.33 8.13 -12.28
CA SER A 278 -0.52 9.30 -12.44
C SER A 278 -2.00 8.90 -12.40
N ALA A 279 -2.90 9.87 -12.58
CA ALA A 279 -4.33 9.62 -12.73
C ALA A 279 -4.63 8.82 -14.02
N THR A 280 -3.96 9.14 -15.13
CA THR A 280 -4.19 8.53 -16.44
C THR A 280 -3.14 7.49 -16.84
N SER A 281 -1.91 7.64 -16.35
CA SER A 281 -0.78 6.80 -16.77
C SER A 281 -0.82 5.38 -16.16
N GLU A 282 -0.04 4.48 -16.75
CA GLU A 282 0.24 3.19 -16.14
C GLU A 282 1.00 3.31 -14.81
N GLY A 283 0.89 2.28 -13.97
CA GLY A 283 1.66 2.16 -12.75
C GLY A 283 3.07 1.60 -13.00
N LEU A 284 4.08 2.40 -12.63
CA LEU A 284 5.50 2.08 -12.71
C LEU A 284 5.97 1.45 -11.39
N LEU A 285 6.66 0.31 -11.48
CA LEU A 285 7.26 -0.35 -10.32
C LEU A 285 8.55 0.38 -9.93
N LEU A 286 8.70 0.71 -8.65
CA LEU A 286 9.88 1.37 -8.12
C LEU A 286 10.84 0.38 -7.47
N ASN A 287 12.13 0.64 -7.63
CA ASN A 287 13.18 0.03 -6.82
C ASN A 287 13.07 0.54 -5.38
N LEU A 288 13.13 -0.37 -4.40
CA LEU A 288 13.05 -0.02 -2.98
C LEU A 288 14.40 0.44 -2.41
N ASP A 289 15.49 0.15 -3.14
CA ASP A 289 16.85 0.45 -2.76
C ASP A 289 17.04 1.97 -2.61
N GLY A 290 17.41 2.43 -1.40
CA GLY A 290 17.62 3.84 -1.07
C GLY A 290 16.37 4.66 -0.68
N ILE A 291 15.17 4.08 -0.75
CA ILE A 291 13.92 4.74 -0.32
C ILE A 291 13.54 4.34 1.11
N LEU A 292 13.82 3.10 1.49
CA LEU A 292 13.62 2.65 2.85
C LEU A 292 14.65 3.32 3.78
N PRO A 293 14.25 3.72 5.00
CA PRO A 293 15.23 4.12 6.00
C PRO A 293 16.22 2.97 6.15
N GLN A 294 17.50 3.26 5.95
CA GLN A 294 18.55 2.29 6.21
C GLN A 294 18.45 1.97 7.71
N VAL A 295 17.86 0.80 8.03
CA VAL A 295 18.00 0.22 9.36
C VAL A 295 19.50 0.12 9.53
N GLN A 296 20.04 0.88 10.48
CA GLN A 296 21.46 0.90 10.79
C GLN A 296 21.89 -0.54 11.03
N LYS A 297 22.47 -1.17 10.00
CA LYS A 297 23.38 -2.30 10.14
C LYS A 297 24.70 -1.75 10.69
N ALA A 298 24.63 -1.05 11.81
CA ALA A 298 25.82 -0.55 12.52
C ALA A 298 26.59 -1.73 13.13
N GLU A 299 25.93 -2.85 13.40
CA GLU A 299 26.59 -4.02 14.00
C GLU A 299 27.47 -4.81 13.00
N GLU A 300 27.21 -4.77 11.69
CA GLU A 300 28.05 -5.49 10.70
C GLU A 300 29.29 -4.70 10.23
N ASN A 301 29.33 -3.38 10.46
CA ASN A 301 30.49 -2.55 10.09
C ASN A 301 31.51 -2.44 11.24
N GLU A 302 31.08 -2.55 12.50
CA GLU A 302 32.01 -2.60 13.64
C GLU A 302 32.77 -3.93 13.71
N GLU A 303 32.12 -5.06 13.38
CA GLU A 303 32.81 -6.36 13.33
C GLU A 303 33.85 -6.46 12.20
N LYS A 304 33.63 -5.76 11.07
CA LYS A 304 34.62 -5.74 9.98
C LYS A 304 35.81 -4.84 10.27
N ASN A 305 35.60 -3.72 10.95
CA ASN A 305 36.69 -2.83 11.36
C ASN A 305 37.53 -3.43 12.52
N ALA A 306 36.93 -4.25 13.39
CA ALA A 306 37.67 -4.94 14.45
C ALA A 306 38.57 -6.08 13.93
N VAL A 307 38.20 -6.73 12.81
CA VAL A 307 39.00 -7.81 12.20
C VAL A 307 40.23 -7.29 11.44
N ASP A 308 40.18 -6.06 10.94
CA ASP A 308 41.33 -5.43 10.25
C ASP A 308 42.39 -4.85 11.22
N GLU A 309 42.01 -4.44 12.45
CA GLU A 309 42.99 -3.96 13.44
C GLU A 309 43.81 -5.08 14.09
N ASP A 310 43.27 -6.29 14.24
CA ASP A 310 44.01 -7.42 14.82
C ASP A 310 45.01 -8.08 13.85
N GLN A 311 44.95 -7.76 12.54
CA GLN A 311 45.92 -8.23 11.55
C GLN A 311 47.14 -7.30 11.37
N GLN A 312 47.17 -6.15 12.03
CA GLN A 312 48.29 -5.19 12.00
C GLN A 312 49.00 -5.09 13.36
N LYS A 313 49.44 -6.23 13.91
CA LYS A 313 50.52 -6.26 14.91
C LYS A 313 51.79 -6.80 14.24
N PRO A 314 52.90 -6.02 14.18
CA PRO A 314 54.16 -6.51 13.63
C PRO A 314 54.78 -7.57 14.54
N LEU A 315 55.12 -8.72 13.96
CA LEU A 315 56.01 -9.71 14.56
C LEU A 315 57.35 -9.05 14.90
N GLN A 316 57.65 -8.88 16.19
CA GLN A 316 59.01 -8.55 16.63
C GLN A 316 59.90 -9.77 16.44
N GLU A 317 60.86 -9.66 15.52
CA GLU A 317 61.96 -10.59 15.34
C GLU A 317 62.84 -10.62 16.60
N SER A 318 62.98 -11.80 17.20
CA SER A 318 64.03 -12.10 18.16
C SER A 318 65.33 -12.36 17.40
N VAL A 319 66.28 -11.42 17.44
CA VAL A 319 67.67 -11.65 17.03
C VAL A 319 68.55 -11.64 18.28
N SER A 320 69.18 -12.78 18.51
CA SER A 320 70.23 -13.02 19.51
C SER A 320 71.52 -12.26 19.18
N THR A 321 72.16 -11.65 20.19
CA THR A 321 73.61 -11.71 20.47
C THR A 321 73.82 -11.32 21.93
#